data_AF-A0YT14-F1
#
_entry.id   AF-A0YT14-F1
#
_cell.length_a   1.000
_cell.length_b   1.000
_cell.length_c   1.000
_cell.angle_alpha   90.00
_cell.angle_beta   90.00
_cell.angle_gamma   90.00
#
_symmetry.space_group_name_H-M   'P 1'
#
loop_
_entity.id
_entity.type
_entity.pdbx_description
1 polymer ?
#
loop_
_entity_poly.entity_id
_entity_poly.type
_entity_poly.pdbx_seq_one_letter_code
_entity_poly.pdbx_strand_id
1 'polypeptide(L)'
;MGHQTFTYPPTPMILQWLATGQLANRLLRSVRFWVILDRLYGTFDWSNELPTEFNYPPLRDRLFSSSHSKSERLNVEQLEASCQDKSCICHRTLQELVLTSQMPLSQLEWCQQVIQLTGLTSEELDNFIIQKPFATVHRSLRNDLHQLVKMGWLKSYKKGYYICCASHLLPIPPIMDSFSSLAELNSTQIWQLLQILEAVSFVQPNLEIVASSLWKNLTTNSQYSDEEPTQRVFLHLDYILSGEEQDRVDTYQDQLEQLWQQSEGGVVQFDYWISNQQFKRERSQITVTVYPVCLHYLRRAKYLSAYGLDPKGEFGWHNYRLDRISSERLKVLAWGDPQMPKPLQKLRRSGELPTPEDVRASLEEAWGFNFYHPRELLILRFPPDFARWYVDETVRHSTFKPIAYSRLIPLINARISDLKTRQELIDLIEKSSPTDRYYQAWIRLGDINVLMRLRQWRPNGEVIAPLSVRQQLIAEASVELSNYHLSNSNFLTEK
;
A
#
# COMPACT_ATOMS: atom_id res chain seq x y z
N MET A 1 40.09 22.83 13.37
CA MET A 1 38.97 22.58 12.43
C MET A 1 37.75 22.25 13.27
N GLY A 2 36.57 22.77 12.93
CA GLY A 2 35.38 22.60 13.79
C GLY A 2 34.89 21.14 13.79
N HIS A 3 34.64 20.58 14.96
CA HIS A 3 33.87 19.34 15.06
C HIS A 3 32.40 19.69 14.82
N GLN A 4 31.84 19.24 13.70
CA GLN A 4 30.43 19.39 13.39
C GLN A 4 29.64 18.40 14.28
N THR A 5 29.16 18.88 15.41
CA THR A 5 28.34 18.14 16.38
C THR A 5 26.88 18.08 15.93
N PHE A 6 26.14 17.12 16.46
CA PHE A 6 24.69 17.02 16.29
C PHE A 6 24.00 18.07 17.16
N THR A 7 23.73 19.25 16.58
CA THR A 7 23.13 20.40 17.26
C THR A 7 21.63 20.56 16.98
N TYR A 8 21.01 19.60 16.31
CA TYR A 8 19.63 19.69 15.86
C TYR A 8 18.65 19.46 17.03
N PRO A 9 17.82 20.45 17.43
CA PRO A 9 16.79 20.24 18.46
C PRO A 9 15.72 19.24 17.99
N PRO A 10 14.94 18.62 18.90
CA PRO A 10 13.95 17.58 18.57
C PRO A 10 12.65 18.18 18.01
N THR A 11 12.77 19.07 17.02
CA THR A 11 11.63 19.69 16.33
C THR A 11 10.88 18.66 15.49
N PRO A 12 9.60 18.91 15.15
CA PRO A 12 8.80 17.97 14.38
C PRO A 12 9.41 17.65 13.02
N MET A 13 10.10 18.60 12.38
CA MET A 13 10.81 18.41 11.11
C MET A 13 12.03 17.48 11.24
N ILE A 14 12.83 17.62 12.31
CA ILE A 14 13.98 16.73 12.57
C ILE A 14 13.50 15.31 12.89
N LEU A 15 12.41 15.18 13.66
CA LEU A 15 11.80 13.88 13.93
C LEU A 15 11.14 13.27 12.67
N GLN A 16 10.50 14.07 11.82
CA GLN A 16 9.96 13.66 10.52
C GLN A 16 11.05 13.12 9.59
N TRP A 17 12.20 13.80 9.52
CA TRP A 17 13.35 13.33 8.77
C TRP A 17 13.92 12.00 9.34
N LEU A 18 14.13 11.91 10.66
CA LEU A 18 14.58 10.68 11.33
C LEU A 18 13.57 9.53 11.25
N ALA A 19 12.27 9.82 11.04
CA ALA A 19 11.24 8.83 10.78
C ALA A 19 11.33 8.22 9.36
N THR A 20 12.20 8.75 8.48
CA THR A 20 12.09 8.65 7.02
C THR A 20 10.68 9.01 6.54
N GLY A 21 10.15 10.12 7.05
CA GLY A 21 8.82 10.66 6.79
C GLY A 21 7.66 9.97 7.53
N GLN A 22 7.83 8.74 8.01
CA GLN A 22 6.73 7.98 8.63
C GLN A 22 6.46 8.36 10.10
N LEU A 23 6.46 9.65 10.45
CA LEU A 23 6.43 10.11 11.84
C LEU A 23 5.21 9.62 12.61
N ALA A 24 4.02 9.62 12.01
CA ALA A 24 2.79 9.08 12.62
C ALA A 24 2.99 7.65 13.15
N ASN A 25 3.56 6.77 12.31
CA ASN A 25 3.78 5.36 12.62
C ASN A 25 5.09 5.08 13.38
N ARG A 26 5.94 6.10 13.58
CA ARG A 26 7.31 5.94 14.10
C ARG A 26 7.70 6.98 15.15
N LEU A 27 6.77 7.74 15.73
CA LEU A 27 7.06 8.87 16.62
C LEU A 27 8.02 8.50 17.75
N LEU A 28 7.68 7.49 18.56
CA LEU A 28 8.52 6.97 19.64
C LEU A 28 9.90 6.47 19.13
N ARG A 29 9.97 5.90 17.93
CA ARG A 29 11.23 5.42 17.33
C ARG A 29 12.13 6.57 16.88
N SER A 30 11.53 7.63 16.35
CA SER A 30 12.21 8.83 15.86
C SER A 30 12.79 9.62 17.04
N VAL A 31 12.07 9.68 18.17
CA VAL A 31 12.60 10.19 19.44
C VAL A 31 13.76 9.34 19.95
N ARG A 32 13.69 7.99 19.87
CA ARG A 32 14.85 7.14 20.20
C ARG A 32 16.05 7.41 19.29
N PHE A 33 15.85 7.59 17.98
CA PHE A 33 16.94 7.96 17.07
C PHE A 33 17.55 9.31 17.47
N TRP A 34 16.73 10.33 17.70
CA TRP A 34 17.20 11.65 18.11
C TRP A 34 18.03 11.60 19.40
N VAL A 35 17.53 10.93 20.44
CA VAL A 35 18.27 10.78 21.71
C VAL A 35 19.58 10.01 21.50
N ILE A 36 19.58 8.92 20.72
CA ILE A 36 20.83 8.18 20.43
C ILE A 36 21.83 9.06 19.67
N LEU A 37 21.37 9.94 18.78
CA LEU A 37 22.23 10.82 17.99
C LEU A 37 22.78 12.01 18.80
N ASP A 38 21.98 12.65 19.66
CA ASP A 38 22.49 13.64 20.62
C ASP A 38 23.50 13.00 21.58
N ARG A 39 23.24 11.78 22.06
CA ARG A 39 24.19 11.10 22.95
C ARG A 39 25.48 10.67 22.25
N LEU A 40 25.43 10.26 20.98
CA LEU A 40 26.63 9.89 20.22
C LEU A 40 27.43 11.10 19.72
N TYR A 41 26.76 12.13 19.17
CA TYR A 41 27.39 13.20 18.39
C TYR A 41 27.05 14.61 18.86
N GLY A 42 26.08 14.76 19.76
CA GLY A 42 25.65 16.03 20.33
C GLY A 42 26.46 16.37 21.58
N THR A 43 25.79 16.90 22.60
CA THR A 43 26.45 17.49 23.78
C THR A 43 27.21 16.49 24.67
N PHE A 44 26.96 15.19 24.51
CA PHE A 44 27.56 14.12 25.32
C PHE A 44 28.70 13.36 24.61
N ASP A 45 28.87 13.56 23.31
CA ASP A 45 29.93 13.00 22.46
C ASP A 45 30.40 11.56 22.82
N TRP A 46 29.45 10.63 23.00
CA TRP A 46 29.81 9.22 23.23
C TRP A 46 30.55 8.60 22.04
N SER A 47 30.65 9.27 20.89
CA SER A 47 31.50 8.83 19.77
C SER A 47 32.97 8.72 20.14
N ASN A 48 33.45 9.57 21.06
CA ASN A 48 34.83 9.55 21.57
C ASN A 48 35.00 8.72 22.84
N GLU A 49 33.93 8.41 23.57
CA GLU A 49 33.98 7.59 24.80
C GLU A 49 33.56 6.11 24.63
N LEU A 50 33.03 5.74 23.46
CA LEU A 50 32.76 4.35 23.08
C LEU A 50 33.98 3.73 22.39
N PRO A 51 34.14 2.39 22.41
CA PRO A 51 35.12 1.73 21.57
C PRO A 51 34.90 2.05 20.09
N THR A 52 35.97 2.25 19.34
CA THR A 52 35.95 2.58 17.90
C THR A 52 35.11 1.60 17.09
N GLU A 53 35.12 0.32 17.48
CA GLU A 53 34.16 -0.71 17.06
C GLU A 53 33.29 -1.09 18.26
N PHE A 54 32.03 -0.64 18.31
CA PHE A 54 31.11 -0.97 19.41
C PHE A 54 29.96 -1.87 18.94
N ASN A 55 29.47 -2.71 19.85
CA ASN A 55 28.23 -3.47 19.69
C ASN A 55 27.15 -2.89 20.63
N TYR A 56 25.97 -3.52 20.74
CA TYR A 56 24.87 -2.94 21.52
C TYR A 56 25.12 -2.81 23.05
N PRO A 57 25.72 -3.80 23.76
CA PRO A 57 25.90 -3.70 25.21
C PRO A 57 26.60 -2.43 25.76
N PRO A 58 27.70 -1.90 25.18
CA PRO A 58 28.27 -0.60 25.58
C PRO A 58 27.29 0.58 25.49
N LEU A 59 26.43 0.61 24.47
CA LEU A 59 25.41 1.67 24.34
C LEU A 59 24.26 1.46 25.33
N ARG A 60 23.80 0.21 25.51
CA ARG A 60 22.78 -0.14 26.52
C ARG A 60 23.22 0.29 27.91
N ASP A 61 24.45 -0.02 28.30
CA ASP A 61 24.96 0.22 29.65
C ASP A 61 25.33 1.71 29.91
N ARG A 62 25.17 2.57 28.89
CA ARG A 62 25.17 4.04 29.00
C ARG A 62 23.76 4.66 28.97
N LEU A 63 22.83 4.06 28.21
CA LEU A 63 21.44 4.52 28.10
C LEU A 63 20.62 4.19 29.36
N PHE A 64 20.76 2.96 29.87
CA PHE A 64 19.94 2.43 30.97
C PHE A 64 20.75 2.36 32.27
N SER A 65 20.06 2.52 33.41
CA SER A 65 20.72 2.39 34.71
C SER A 65 21.08 0.95 35.06
N SER A 66 21.97 0.78 36.04
CA SER A 66 22.44 -0.53 36.50
C SER A 66 21.32 -1.46 37.02
N SER A 67 20.16 -0.91 37.40
CA SER A 67 18.98 -1.67 37.82
C SER A 67 18.08 -2.15 36.67
N HIS A 68 18.32 -1.69 35.44
CA HIS A 68 17.54 -2.11 34.28
C HIS A 68 17.94 -3.53 33.84
N SER A 69 16.95 -4.41 33.67
CA SER A 69 17.20 -5.81 33.33
C SER A 69 17.86 -5.97 31.96
N LYS A 70 18.96 -6.74 31.93
CA LYS A 70 19.74 -7.05 30.71
C LYS A 70 19.18 -8.27 29.94
N SER A 71 17.97 -8.73 30.27
CA SER A 71 17.35 -9.95 29.73
C SER A 71 16.72 -9.75 28.34
N GLU A 72 17.07 -10.63 27.40
CA GLU A 72 16.50 -10.68 26.05
C GLU A 72 15.20 -11.52 25.97
N ARG A 73 14.65 -11.97 27.12
CA ARG A 73 13.44 -12.82 27.20
C ARG A 73 12.21 -12.14 27.81
N LEU A 74 12.35 -10.95 28.38
CA LEU A 74 11.26 -10.22 29.03
C LEU A 74 10.47 -9.38 28.02
N ASN A 75 9.17 -9.22 28.25
CA ASN A 75 8.35 -8.26 27.50
C ASN A 75 8.53 -6.82 28.06
N VAL A 76 7.84 -5.84 27.48
CA VAL A 76 7.97 -4.43 27.87
C VAL A 76 7.50 -4.19 29.31
N GLU A 77 6.31 -4.69 29.68
CA GLU A 77 5.78 -4.53 31.04
C GLU A 77 6.72 -5.12 32.10
N GLN A 78 7.30 -6.29 31.83
CA GLN A 78 8.25 -6.97 32.72
C GLN A 78 9.57 -6.22 32.82
N LEU A 79 10.10 -5.66 31.72
CA LEU A 79 11.30 -4.82 31.74
C LEU A 79 11.08 -3.57 32.60
N GLU A 80 9.96 -2.86 32.39
CA GLU A 80 9.57 -1.70 33.21
C GLU A 80 9.38 -2.06 34.69
N ALA A 81 8.63 -3.12 35.00
CA ALA A 81 8.38 -3.55 36.37
C ALA A 81 9.66 -4.02 37.09
N SER A 82 10.64 -4.56 36.35
CA SER A 82 11.94 -4.95 36.90
C SER A 82 12.88 -3.77 37.17
N CYS A 83 12.68 -2.62 36.51
CA CYS A 83 13.53 -1.44 36.66
C CYS A 83 13.10 -0.62 37.89
N GLN A 84 13.90 -0.70 38.95
CA GLN A 84 13.58 -0.03 40.22
C GLN A 84 13.89 1.47 40.18
N ASP A 85 14.96 1.87 39.50
CA ASP A 85 15.37 3.27 39.37
C ASP A 85 14.47 4.06 38.41
N LYS A 86 13.75 5.06 38.95
CA LYS A 86 12.85 5.96 38.21
C LYS A 86 13.55 7.03 37.37
N SER A 87 14.85 7.25 37.55
CA SER A 87 15.62 8.16 36.70
C SER A 87 16.01 7.55 35.35
N CYS A 88 16.03 6.20 35.27
CA CYS A 88 16.40 5.40 34.11
C CYS A 88 15.59 5.75 32.85
N ILE A 89 16.25 5.75 31.69
CA ILE A 89 15.65 6.17 30.42
C ILE A 89 14.40 5.38 30.02
N CYS A 90 14.25 4.12 30.46
CA CYS A 90 13.05 3.33 30.17
C CYS A 90 11.76 3.91 30.75
N HIS A 91 11.84 4.72 31.81
CA HIS A 91 10.68 5.37 32.42
C HIS A 91 10.40 6.78 31.91
N ARG A 92 11.32 7.36 31.13
CA ARG A 92 11.19 8.71 30.57
C ARG A 92 10.14 8.72 29.46
N THR A 93 9.15 9.60 29.59
CA THR A 93 8.11 9.82 28.58
C THR A 93 8.66 10.54 27.34
N LEU A 94 7.89 10.58 26.26
CA LEU A 94 8.21 11.43 25.11
C LEU A 94 8.29 12.90 25.54
N GLN A 95 7.38 13.37 26.39
CA GLN A 95 7.43 14.72 26.97
C GLN A 95 8.76 14.98 27.67
N GLU A 96 9.21 14.08 28.54
CA GLU A 96 10.47 14.25 29.29
C GLU A 96 11.72 14.26 28.41
N LEU A 97 11.70 13.57 27.27
CA LEU A 97 12.84 13.45 26.35
C LEU A 97 12.90 14.55 25.26
N VAL A 98 11.76 15.18 24.94
CA VAL A 98 11.64 16.12 23.81
C VAL A 98 11.24 17.53 24.26
N LEU A 99 10.30 17.65 25.19
CA LEU A 99 9.61 18.91 25.51
C LEU A 99 10.22 19.65 26.71
N THR A 100 11.33 19.15 27.28
CA THR A 100 11.97 19.67 28.51
C THR A 100 13.18 20.58 28.28
N SER A 101 13.78 20.57 27.09
CA SER A 101 15.18 20.99 26.90
C SER A 101 15.34 22.01 25.77
N GLN A 102 15.49 23.29 26.12
CA GLN A 102 15.88 24.42 25.25
C GLN A 102 15.26 24.41 23.84
N MET A 103 13.96 24.14 23.76
CA MET A 103 13.24 24.05 22.49
C MET A 103 13.00 25.43 21.88
N PRO A 104 13.19 25.61 20.55
CA PRO A 104 12.87 26.86 19.85
C PRO A 104 11.37 27.04 19.58
N LEU A 105 10.53 26.08 19.99
CA LEU A 105 9.08 26.07 19.85
C LEU A 105 8.46 25.78 21.21
N SER A 106 7.29 26.36 21.51
CA SER A 106 6.49 25.96 22.66
C SER A 106 5.91 24.55 22.46
N GLN A 107 5.48 23.91 23.56
CA GLN A 107 4.80 22.61 23.50
C GLN A 107 3.56 22.65 22.59
N LEU A 108 2.80 23.75 22.59
CA LEU A 108 1.59 23.88 21.77
C LEU A 108 1.93 23.91 20.26
N GLU A 109 2.91 24.72 19.87
CA GLU A 109 3.37 24.82 18.48
C GLU A 109 4.01 23.51 17.99
N TRP A 110 4.77 22.82 18.86
CA TRP A 110 5.32 21.50 18.56
C TRP A 110 4.21 20.48 18.32
N CYS A 111 3.18 20.42 19.17
CA CYS A 111 2.05 19.52 18.98
C CYS A 111 1.26 19.84 17.70
N GLN A 112 0.99 21.12 17.42
CA GLN A 112 0.31 21.56 16.19
C GLN A 112 1.08 21.16 14.93
N GLN A 113 2.40 21.36 14.92
CA GLN A 113 3.26 20.93 13.81
C GLN A 113 3.32 19.40 13.67
N VAL A 114 3.33 18.64 14.76
CA VAL A 114 3.23 17.17 14.67
C VAL A 114 1.88 16.75 14.09
N ILE A 115 0.76 17.31 14.56
CA ILE A 115 -0.58 17.06 13.99
C ILE A 115 -0.58 17.34 12.48
N GLN A 116 -0.08 18.52 12.06
CA GLN A 116 0.01 18.91 10.66
C GLN A 116 0.92 17.97 9.82
N LEU A 117 2.01 17.46 10.38
CA LEU A 117 2.95 16.55 9.73
C LEU A 117 2.52 15.08 9.74
N THR A 118 1.53 14.69 10.55
CA THR A 118 1.20 13.27 10.80
C THR A 118 -0.26 12.90 10.49
N GLY A 119 -1.18 13.86 10.51
CA GLY A 119 -2.61 13.59 10.42
C GLY A 119 -3.24 13.03 11.70
N LEU A 120 -2.47 12.86 12.77
CA LEU A 120 -2.97 12.39 14.06
C LEU A 120 -3.94 13.41 14.66
N THR A 121 -4.99 12.91 15.32
CA THR A 121 -5.84 13.72 16.21
C THR A 121 -5.05 14.16 17.45
N SER A 122 -5.55 15.17 18.18
CA SER A 122 -4.95 15.57 19.46
C SER A 122 -4.94 14.39 20.44
N GLU A 123 -6.03 13.63 20.54
CA GLU A 123 -6.15 12.49 21.45
C GLU A 123 -5.11 11.39 21.15
N GLU A 124 -4.86 11.08 19.87
CA GLU A 124 -3.79 10.13 19.50
C GLU A 124 -2.39 10.68 19.84
N LEU A 125 -2.15 11.98 19.64
CA LEU A 125 -0.87 12.60 19.98
C LEU A 125 -0.65 12.68 21.50
N ASP A 126 -1.67 13.04 22.27
CA ASP A 126 -1.63 13.07 23.74
C ASP A 126 -1.32 11.67 24.31
N ASN A 127 -1.90 10.62 23.71
CA ASN A 127 -1.56 9.23 24.00
C ASN A 127 -0.09 8.87 23.65
N PHE A 128 0.53 9.49 22.65
CA PHE A 128 1.97 9.33 22.38
C PHE A 128 2.89 10.14 23.32
N ILE A 129 2.45 11.32 23.77
CA ILE A 129 3.23 12.22 24.63
C ILE A 129 3.54 11.57 25.99
N ILE A 130 2.58 10.83 26.54
CA ILE A 130 2.72 10.09 27.82
C ILE A 130 3.45 8.74 27.69
N GLN A 131 3.59 8.20 26.48
CA GLN A 131 4.32 6.94 26.26
C GLN A 131 5.82 7.12 26.42
N LYS A 132 6.54 6.03 26.72
CA LYS A 132 7.97 6.02 27.05
C LYS A 132 8.79 5.44 25.89
N PRO A 133 9.51 6.26 25.10
CA PRO A 133 10.21 5.79 23.90
C PRO A 133 11.16 4.61 24.13
N PHE A 134 11.84 4.55 25.29
CA PHE A 134 12.81 3.51 25.65
C PHE A 134 12.22 2.36 26.50
N ALA A 135 10.91 2.34 26.78
CA ALA A 135 10.22 1.14 27.26
C ALA A 135 10.05 0.16 26.08
N THR A 136 11.14 -0.50 25.68
CA THR A 136 11.13 -1.46 24.57
C THR A 136 12.20 -2.53 24.75
N VAL A 137 11.99 -3.71 24.15
CA VAL A 137 12.93 -4.83 24.26
C VAL A 137 14.27 -4.53 23.58
N HIS A 138 15.37 -5.07 24.12
CA HIS A 138 16.73 -4.88 23.60
C HIS A 138 16.86 -5.21 22.09
N ARG A 139 16.08 -6.16 21.57
CA ARG A 139 15.99 -6.46 20.13
C ARG A 139 15.54 -5.27 19.28
N SER A 140 14.63 -4.42 19.77
CA SER A 140 14.17 -3.19 19.09
C SER A 140 15.33 -2.21 18.93
N LEU A 141 16.08 -1.99 20.02
CA LEU A 141 17.19 -1.04 20.07
C LEU A 141 18.38 -1.52 19.21
N ARG A 142 18.59 -2.84 19.13
CA ARG A 142 19.52 -3.47 18.17
C ARG A 142 19.08 -3.25 16.71
N ASN A 143 17.78 -3.31 16.42
CA ASN A 143 17.24 -2.95 15.09
C ASN A 143 17.39 -1.43 14.82
N ASP A 144 17.26 -0.58 15.83
CA ASP A 144 17.41 0.87 15.69
C ASP A 144 18.84 1.25 15.27
N LEU A 145 19.87 0.60 15.81
CA LEU A 145 21.26 0.72 15.33
C LEU A 145 21.42 0.28 13.86
N HIS A 146 20.74 -0.80 13.44
CA HIS A 146 20.72 -1.20 12.02
C HIS A 146 20.04 -0.16 11.11
N GLN A 147 19.05 0.60 11.58
CA GLN A 147 18.46 1.71 10.80
C GLN A 147 19.38 2.94 10.78
N LEU A 148 20.06 3.25 11.89
CA LEU A 148 21.06 4.32 11.93
C LEU A 148 22.22 4.07 10.94
N VAL A 149 22.61 2.81 10.72
CA VAL A 149 23.53 2.46 9.62
C VAL A 149 22.94 2.76 8.24
N LYS A 150 21.69 2.37 7.98
CA LYS A 150 21.02 2.64 6.69
C LYS A 150 20.86 4.13 6.40
N MET A 151 20.68 4.94 7.43
CA MET A 151 20.57 6.40 7.35
C MET A 151 21.93 7.12 7.30
N GLY A 152 23.06 6.40 7.24
CA GLY A 152 24.40 6.98 7.15
C GLY A 152 25.01 7.49 8.46
N TRP A 153 24.27 7.43 9.58
CA TRP A 153 24.75 7.85 10.90
C TRP A 153 25.77 6.92 11.53
N LEU A 154 25.86 5.67 11.07
CA LEU A 154 26.82 4.66 11.54
C LEU A 154 27.33 3.84 10.36
N LYS A 155 28.51 3.24 10.49
CA LYS A 155 29.02 2.23 9.53
C LYS A 155 28.94 0.85 10.17
N SER A 156 28.40 -0.13 9.44
CA SER A 156 28.49 -1.54 9.83
C SER A 156 29.87 -2.08 9.44
N TYR A 157 30.59 -2.65 10.39
CA TYR A 157 31.94 -3.17 10.16
C TYR A 157 32.01 -4.70 10.20
N LYS A 158 31.43 -5.31 11.24
CA LYS A 158 31.24 -6.76 11.39
C LYS A 158 29.80 -7.02 11.86
N LYS A 159 29.32 -8.26 11.77
CA LYS A 159 27.92 -8.61 12.10
C LYS A 159 27.57 -8.22 13.55
N GLY A 160 26.80 -7.14 13.71
CA GLY A 160 26.41 -6.59 15.02
C GLY A 160 27.40 -5.59 15.64
N TYR A 161 28.42 -5.14 14.89
CA TYR A 161 29.38 -4.11 15.29
C TYR A 161 29.29 -2.88 14.39
N TYR A 162 29.39 -1.72 15.03
CA TYR A 162 29.16 -0.40 14.48
C TYR A 162 30.39 0.49 14.71
N ILE A 163 30.61 1.42 13.80
CA ILE A 163 31.62 2.48 13.90
C ILE A 163 30.90 3.82 13.72
N CYS A 164 31.23 4.81 14.54
CA CYS A 164 30.73 6.17 14.40
C CYS A 164 31.23 6.82 13.11
N CYS A 165 30.38 7.56 12.41
CA CYS A 165 30.79 8.38 11.28
C CYS A 165 31.55 9.62 11.75
N ALA A 166 32.59 10.01 11.01
CA ALA A 166 33.27 11.27 11.24
C ALA A 166 32.30 12.44 10.99
N SER A 167 32.45 13.53 11.73
CA SER A 167 31.57 14.70 11.72
C SER A 167 31.23 15.24 10.32
N HIS A 168 32.22 15.33 9.43
CA HIS A 168 32.07 15.79 8.05
C HIS A 168 31.38 14.79 7.09
N LEU A 169 31.05 13.58 7.57
CA LEU A 169 30.29 12.56 6.85
C LEU A 169 28.90 12.31 7.49
N LEU A 170 28.52 13.09 8.50
CA LEU A 170 27.21 12.95 9.12
C LEU A 170 26.11 13.45 8.16
N PRO A 171 24.95 12.78 8.10
CA PRO A 171 23.80 13.28 7.37
C PRO A 171 23.42 14.69 7.82
N ILE A 172 23.25 15.59 6.84
CA ILE A 172 22.70 16.92 7.06
C ILE A 172 21.18 16.82 6.82
N PRO A 173 20.32 17.33 7.72
CA PRO A 173 18.89 17.39 7.44
C PRO A 173 18.64 18.25 6.19
N PRO A 174 17.62 17.92 5.37
CA PRO A 174 17.24 18.80 4.28
C PRO A 174 16.92 20.19 4.85
N ILE A 175 17.49 21.24 4.25
CA ILE A 175 17.10 22.62 4.52
C ILE A 175 15.71 22.79 3.92
N MET A 176 14.70 22.41 4.69
CA MET A 176 13.36 22.93 4.54
C MET A 176 13.41 24.34 5.14
N ASP A 177 13.46 25.34 4.26
CA ASP A 177 12.87 26.63 4.61
C ASP A 177 11.46 26.39 5.16
N SER A 178 10.98 27.31 6.00
CA SER A 178 9.60 27.26 6.50
C SER A 178 8.62 27.04 5.34
N PHE A 179 7.46 26.42 5.62
CA PHE A 179 6.34 26.38 4.68
C PHE A 179 5.75 27.80 4.52
N SER A 180 6.52 28.66 3.88
CA SER A 180 6.21 30.03 3.49
C SER A 180 5.18 29.96 2.38
N SER A 181 3.91 29.88 2.81
CA SER A 181 2.72 29.96 1.97
C SER A 181 2.66 28.97 0.79
N LEU A 182 1.89 27.88 0.97
CA LEU A 182 1.38 27.11 -0.17
C LEU A 182 0.40 27.92 -1.07
N ALA A 183 0.16 29.20 -0.77
CA ALA A 183 -0.56 30.15 -1.62
C ALA A 183 0.38 31.09 -2.42
N GLU A 184 1.71 30.96 -2.29
CA GLU A 184 2.70 31.63 -3.17
C GLU A 184 3.16 30.75 -4.35
N LEU A 185 2.90 29.44 -4.29
CA LEU A 185 3.15 28.52 -5.42
C LEU A 185 2.17 28.81 -6.57
N ASN A 186 2.69 28.92 -7.79
CA ASN A 186 1.82 29.02 -8.97
C ASN A 186 1.20 27.65 -9.32
N SER A 187 0.13 27.66 -10.12
CA SER A 187 -0.64 26.45 -10.48
C SER A 187 0.25 25.32 -10.99
N THR A 188 1.23 25.63 -11.84
CA THR A 188 2.17 24.66 -12.44
C THR A 188 3.10 24.04 -11.40
N GLN A 189 3.56 24.82 -10.42
CA GLN A 189 4.37 24.32 -9.30
C GLN A 189 3.55 23.45 -8.34
N ILE A 190 2.29 23.82 -8.06
CA ILE A 190 1.38 22.97 -7.28
C ILE A 190 1.13 21.65 -8.00
N TRP A 191 0.98 21.67 -9.34
CA TRP A 191 0.83 20.47 -10.16
C TRP A 191 2.04 19.53 -10.09
N GLN A 192 3.26 20.07 -10.17
CA GLN A 192 4.47 19.28 -9.99
C GLN A 192 4.60 18.75 -8.56
N LEU A 193 4.22 19.54 -7.54
CA LEU A 193 4.19 19.07 -6.15
C LEU A 193 3.17 17.94 -5.95
N LEU A 194 1.99 18.04 -6.54
CA LEU A 194 0.94 17.01 -6.46
C LEU A 194 1.41 15.69 -7.09
N GLN A 195 2.02 15.71 -8.28
CA GLN A 195 2.57 14.51 -8.91
C GLN A 195 3.64 13.83 -8.04
N ILE A 196 4.53 14.62 -7.43
CA ILE A 196 5.55 14.11 -6.50
C ILE A 196 4.93 13.58 -5.20
N LEU A 197 3.89 14.23 -4.67
CA LEU A 197 3.21 13.83 -3.45
C LEU A 197 2.33 12.59 -3.65
N GLU A 198 1.68 12.42 -4.80
CA GLU A 198 0.92 11.21 -5.16
C GLU A 198 1.83 10.00 -5.32
N ALA A 199 3.07 10.19 -5.81
CA ALA A 199 4.09 9.14 -5.85
C ALA A 199 4.61 8.72 -4.46
N VAL A 200 4.52 9.59 -3.44
CA VAL A 200 5.09 9.35 -2.10
C VAL A 200 4.04 9.11 -1.00
N SER A 201 2.77 9.49 -1.23
CA SER A 201 1.67 9.35 -0.25
C SER A 201 1.42 7.91 0.19
N PHE A 202 1.65 6.95 -0.71
CA PHE A 202 1.67 5.51 -0.39
C PHE A 202 2.55 5.16 0.83
N VAL A 203 3.63 5.90 1.07
CA VAL A 203 4.57 5.67 2.18
C VAL A 203 4.09 6.34 3.48
N GLN A 204 3.16 7.29 3.41
CA GLN A 204 2.89 8.30 4.44
C GLN A 204 1.44 8.84 4.39
N PRO A 205 0.53 8.39 5.28
CA PRO A 205 -0.86 8.86 5.31
C PRO A 205 -1.01 10.38 5.48
N ASN A 206 -0.04 11.00 6.15
CA ASN A 206 0.06 12.45 6.32
C ASN A 206 0.14 13.24 5.01
N LEU A 207 0.71 12.66 3.94
CA LEU A 207 0.81 13.34 2.65
C LEU A 207 -0.52 13.32 1.87
N GLU A 208 -1.45 12.43 2.20
CA GLU A 208 -2.82 12.43 1.65
C GLU A 208 -3.59 13.70 2.09
N ILE A 209 -3.36 14.16 3.33
CA ILE A 209 -3.91 15.41 3.87
C ILE A 209 -3.26 16.63 3.20
N VAL A 210 -1.94 16.58 2.95
CA VAL A 210 -1.23 17.66 2.23
C VAL A 210 -1.71 17.75 0.78
N ALA A 211 -1.81 16.62 0.07
CA ALA A 211 -2.34 16.55 -1.29
C ALA A 211 -3.79 17.05 -1.37
N SER A 212 -4.66 16.61 -0.45
CA SER A 212 -6.05 17.10 -0.34
C SER A 212 -6.12 18.62 -0.09
N SER A 213 -5.18 19.17 0.68
CA SER A 213 -5.10 20.61 0.95
C SER A 213 -4.61 21.41 -0.26
N LEU A 214 -3.66 20.87 -1.04
CA LEU A 214 -3.20 21.46 -2.29
C LEU A 214 -4.29 21.44 -3.37
N TRP A 215 -5.01 20.33 -3.52
CA TRP A 215 -6.20 20.21 -4.38
C TRP A 215 -7.28 21.24 -4.00
N LYS A 216 -7.51 21.44 -2.71
CA LYS A 216 -8.46 22.47 -2.22
C LYS A 216 -7.98 23.90 -2.50
N ASN A 217 -6.68 24.18 -2.41
CA ASN A 217 -6.14 25.49 -2.77
C ASN A 217 -6.25 25.79 -4.26
N LEU A 218 -6.02 24.80 -5.14
CA LEU A 218 -6.23 24.95 -6.58
C LEU A 218 -7.68 25.34 -6.88
N THR A 219 -8.66 24.58 -6.39
CA THR A 219 -10.09 24.82 -6.63
C THR A 219 -10.65 26.07 -5.95
N THR A 220 -9.96 26.62 -4.94
CA THR A 220 -10.34 27.89 -4.29
C THR A 220 -9.78 29.12 -5.02
N ASN A 221 -8.61 29.01 -5.65
CA ASN A 221 -7.95 30.13 -6.34
C ASN A 221 -8.23 30.22 -7.85
N SER A 222 -8.77 29.16 -8.48
CA SER A 222 -9.04 29.11 -9.92
C SER A 222 -10.37 29.80 -10.30
N GLN A 223 -10.38 31.14 -10.44
CA GLN A 223 -11.57 31.86 -10.93
C GLN A 223 -11.73 31.90 -12.46
N TYR A 224 -10.72 31.53 -13.26
CA TYR A 224 -10.81 31.48 -14.72
C TYR A 224 -9.91 30.40 -15.36
N SER A 225 -10.47 29.19 -15.53
CA SER A 225 -10.19 28.28 -16.66
C SER A 225 -11.12 27.07 -16.56
N ASP A 226 -11.85 26.75 -17.64
CA ASP A 226 -12.56 25.48 -17.74
C ASP A 226 -11.58 24.29 -17.86
N GLU A 227 -12.12 23.07 -17.71
CA GLU A 227 -11.44 21.77 -17.59
C GLU A 227 -10.82 21.47 -16.21
N GLU A 228 -11.51 20.64 -15.41
CA GLU A 228 -10.92 19.99 -14.24
C GLU A 228 -9.82 19.01 -14.68
N PRO A 229 -8.58 19.14 -14.18
CA PRO A 229 -7.47 18.26 -14.56
C PRO A 229 -7.68 16.83 -14.05
N THR A 230 -7.96 15.90 -14.96
CA THR A 230 -8.30 14.50 -14.63
C THR A 230 -7.17 13.78 -13.89
N GLN A 231 -7.44 13.23 -12.71
CA GLN A 231 -6.49 12.38 -11.97
C GLN A 231 -6.30 11.02 -12.70
N ARG A 232 -5.07 10.70 -13.13
CA ARG A 232 -4.81 9.56 -14.07
C ARG A 232 -3.96 8.41 -13.53
N VAL A 233 -3.39 8.54 -12.33
CA VAL A 233 -2.46 7.56 -11.75
C VAL A 233 -2.89 7.23 -10.32
N PHE A 234 -2.97 5.93 -10.00
CA PHE A 234 -3.28 5.48 -8.64
C PHE A 234 -2.50 4.21 -8.24
N LEU A 235 -1.95 4.24 -7.02
CA LEU A 235 -1.48 3.11 -6.20
C LEU A 235 -0.07 2.49 -6.47
N HIS A 236 0.47 1.93 -5.40
CA HIS A 236 1.76 1.21 -5.19
C HIS A 236 1.50 0.17 -4.05
N LEU A 237 2.34 -0.78 -3.63
CA LEU A 237 3.57 -1.47 -4.08
C LEU A 237 3.44 -2.93 -3.49
N ASP A 238 4.36 -3.88 -3.45
CA ASP A 238 5.80 -4.02 -3.76
C ASP A 238 6.03 -5.00 -4.91
N TYR A 239 7.05 -4.82 -5.77
CA TYR A 239 7.33 -5.77 -6.87
C TYR A 239 8.66 -6.51 -6.63
N ILE A 240 8.70 -7.80 -6.97
CA ILE A 240 9.91 -8.63 -6.94
C ILE A 240 10.06 -9.20 -8.36
N LEU A 241 10.83 -8.50 -9.17
CA LEU A 241 11.31 -8.90 -10.49
C LEU A 241 12.83 -9.13 -10.45
N SER A 242 13.41 -9.64 -11.53
CA SER A 242 14.83 -9.42 -11.79
C SER A 242 15.09 -7.94 -12.14
N GLY A 243 16.32 -7.45 -11.96
CA GLY A 243 16.64 -6.02 -12.20
C GLY A 243 16.30 -5.55 -13.62
N GLU A 244 16.71 -6.33 -14.63
CA GLU A 244 16.46 -6.04 -16.05
C GLU A 244 14.95 -5.97 -16.39
N GLU A 245 14.12 -6.77 -15.72
CA GLU A 245 12.66 -6.72 -15.91
C GLU A 245 12.03 -5.52 -15.19
N GLN A 246 12.58 -5.10 -14.04
CA GLN A 246 12.13 -3.92 -13.30
C GLN A 246 12.45 -2.64 -14.10
N ASP A 247 13.69 -2.47 -14.55
CA ASP A 247 14.13 -1.33 -15.36
C ASP A 247 13.28 -1.20 -16.64
N ARG A 248 12.92 -2.33 -17.27
CA ARG A 248 12.02 -2.36 -18.45
C ARG A 248 10.59 -1.94 -18.10
N VAL A 249 10.05 -2.38 -16.97
CA VAL A 249 8.69 -2.02 -16.49
C VAL A 249 8.59 -0.56 -16.08
N ASP A 250 9.66 0.02 -15.55
CA ASP A 250 9.74 1.46 -15.25
C ASP A 250 9.90 2.27 -16.55
N THR A 251 10.76 1.83 -17.48
CA THR A 251 10.91 2.43 -18.83
C THR A 251 9.58 2.50 -19.61
N TYR A 252 8.68 1.52 -19.47
CA TYR A 252 7.34 1.58 -20.08
C TYR A 252 6.40 2.58 -19.38
N GLN A 253 6.55 2.80 -18.06
CA GLN A 253 5.77 3.81 -17.35
C GLN A 253 6.17 5.22 -17.82
N ASP A 254 7.47 5.52 -17.88
CA ASP A 254 7.98 6.81 -18.37
C ASP A 254 7.46 7.13 -19.78
N GLN A 255 7.41 6.13 -20.67
CA GLN A 255 6.88 6.29 -22.04
C GLN A 255 5.37 6.58 -22.07
N LEU A 256 4.58 6.01 -21.15
CA LEU A 256 3.15 6.27 -21.05
C LEU A 256 2.87 7.64 -20.43
N GLU A 257 3.64 8.05 -19.42
CA GLU A 257 3.50 9.37 -18.80
C GLU A 257 3.89 10.49 -19.77
N GLN A 258 5.00 10.33 -20.51
CA GLN A 258 5.37 11.26 -21.59
C GLN A 258 4.32 11.33 -22.71
N LEU A 259 3.62 10.23 -23.00
CA LEU A 259 2.54 10.21 -23.98
C LEU A 259 1.29 10.96 -23.48
N TRP A 260 0.96 10.86 -22.19
CA TRP A 260 -0.18 11.58 -21.60
C TRP A 260 0.10 13.08 -21.37
N GLN A 261 1.37 13.50 -21.32
CA GLN A 261 1.76 14.92 -21.33
C GLN A 261 1.59 15.59 -22.71
N GLN A 262 1.40 14.83 -23.78
CA GLN A 262 1.13 15.36 -25.12
C GLN A 262 -0.38 15.63 -25.29
N SER A 263 -0.74 16.85 -25.69
CA SER A 263 -2.12 17.35 -25.73
C SER A 263 -3.09 16.54 -26.61
N GLU A 264 -2.61 15.77 -27.57
CA GLU A 264 -3.45 14.89 -28.38
C GLU A 264 -3.68 13.50 -27.77
N GLY A 265 -2.79 13.04 -26.88
CA GLY A 265 -2.60 11.63 -26.55
C GLY A 265 -2.29 10.77 -27.79
N GLY A 266 -2.12 9.46 -27.61
CA GLY A 266 -1.91 8.55 -28.74
C GLY A 266 -2.30 7.11 -28.45
N VAL A 267 -2.43 6.30 -29.51
CA VAL A 267 -2.63 4.86 -29.41
C VAL A 267 -1.27 4.18 -29.34
N VAL A 268 -1.09 3.21 -28.45
CA VAL A 268 0.16 2.45 -28.34
C VAL A 268 0.03 1.10 -29.03
N GLN A 269 1.11 0.72 -29.71
CA GLN A 269 1.32 -0.59 -30.30
C GLN A 269 2.54 -1.25 -29.65
N PHE A 270 2.38 -2.49 -29.21
CA PHE A 270 3.41 -3.24 -28.48
C PHE A 270 3.20 -4.74 -28.63
N ASP A 271 4.28 -5.52 -28.52
CA ASP A 271 4.19 -6.98 -28.58
C ASP A 271 4.04 -7.58 -27.17
N TYR A 272 3.17 -8.57 -27.01
CA TYR A 272 2.74 -9.08 -25.71
C TYR A 272 2.77 -10.60 -25.62
N TRP A 273 3.26 -11.14 -24.50
CA TRP A 273 3.33 -12.58 -24.23
C TRP A 273 2.01 -13.15 -23.71
N ILE A 274 1.40 -14.07 -24.47
CA ILE A 274 0.20 -14.81 -24.05
C ILE A 274 0.55 -16.21 -23.53
N SER A 275 -0.07 -16.57 -22.41
CA SER A 275 -0.10 -17.92 -21.84
C SER A 275 -1.28 -18.68 -22.45
N ASN A 276 -1.07 -19.37 -23.58
CA ASN A 276 -2.14 -20.08 -24.28
C ASN A 276 -2.59 -21.32 -23.47
N GLN A 277 -3.81 -21.31 -22.92
CA GLN A 277 -4.27 -22.34 -21.98
C GLN A 277 -4.42 -23.73 -22.61
N GLN A 278 -4.66 -23.82 -23.93
CA GLN A 278 -4.74 -25.11 -24.63
C GLN A 278 -3.37 -25.76 -24.86
N PHE A 279 -2.31 -24.97 -25.00
CA PHE A 279 -0.95 -25.45 -25.28
C PHE A 279 0.04 -24.99 -24.20
N LYS A 280 0.15 -25.78 -23.12
CA LYS A 280 0.97 -25.53 -21.91
C LYS A 280 2.50 -25.41 -22.12
N ARG A 281 2.98 -25.21 -23.35
CA ARG A 281 4.42 -25.16 -23.70
C ARG A 281 4.81 -24.02 -24.65
N GLU A 282 3.89 -23.43 -25.39
CA GLU A 282 4.21 -22.37 -26.35
C GLU A 282 3.77 -21.01 -25.82
N ARG A 283 4.74 -20.09 -25.69
CA ARG A 283 4.48 -18.67 -25.48
C ARG A 283 4.35 -18.03 -26.86
N SER A 284 3.17 -17.53 -27.19
CA SER A 284 2.97 -16.76 -28.42
C SER A 284 3.22 -15.28 -28.14
N GLN A 285 4.03 -14.63 -28.97
CA GLN A 285 4.02 -13.17 -29.11
C GLN A 285 2.92 -12.77 -30.08
N ILE A 286 2.24 -11.68 -29.78
CA ILE A 286 1.25 -11.04 -30.65
C ILE A 286 1.38 -9.52 -30.52
N THR A 287 1.01 -8.79 -31.56
CA THR A 287 1.03 -7.32 -31.54
C THR A 287 -0.33 -6.79 -31.08
N VAL A 288 -0.33 -6.03 -30.00
CA VAL A 288 -1.50 -5.33 -29.44
C VAL A 288 -1.56 -3.91 -30.03
N THR A 289 -2.74 -3.33 -30.22
CA THR A 289 -2.89 -1.91 -30.61
C THR A 289 -4.10 -1.30 -29.92
N VAL A 290 -3.84 -0.47 -28.91
CA VAL A 290 -4.82 0.00 -27.93
C VAL A 290 -4.55 1.44 -27.48
N TYR A 291 -5.61 2.17 -27.13
CA TYR A 291 -5.53 3.46 -26.47
C TYR A 291 -5.23 3.25 -24.97
N PRO A 292 -4.11 3.78 -24.42
CA PRO A 292 -3.73 3.58 -23.03
C PRO A 292 -4.46 4.60 -22.13
N VAL A 293 -5.28 4.10 -21.20
CA VAL A 293 -6.14 4.96 -20.37
C VAL A 293 -5.46 5.33 -19.06
N CYS A 294 -5.01 4.32 -18.30
CA CYS A 294 -4.36 4.52 -16.99
C CYS A 294 -3.56 3.28 -16.56
N LEU A 295 -2.62 3.49 -15.63
CA LEU A 295 -1.86 2.43 -14.97
C LEU A 295 -2.48 2.11 -13.60
N HIS A 296 -2.49 0.82 -13.25
CA HIS A 296 -2.96 0.30 -11.96
C HIS A 296 -1.95 -0.66 -11.35
N TYR A 297 -1.91 -0.69 -10.01
CA TYR A 297 -1.10 -1.64 -9.26
C TYR A 297 -1.96 -2.72 -8.60
N LEU A 298 -1.68 -4.01 -8.86
CA LEU A 298 -2.41 -5.11 -8.21
C LEU A 298 -1.54 -6.35 -7.97
N ARG A 299 -1.58 -6.88 -6.73
CA ARG A 299 -0.96 -8.17 -6.36
C ARG A 299 0.48 -8.33 -6.88
N ARG A 300 1.30 -7.29 -6.68
CA ARG A 300 2.71 -7.27 -7.13
C ARG A 300 2.88 -7.37 -8.65
N ALA A 301 2.23 -6.47 -9.39
CA ALA A 301 2.53 -6.16 -10.79
C ALA A 301 1.88 -4.82 -11.18
N LYS A 302 2.51 -4.11 -12.12
CA LYS A 302 1.91 -2.97 -12.83
C LYS A 302 1.07 -3.47 -14.00
N TYR A 303 -0.13 -2.92 -14.16
CA TYR A 303 -1.03 -3.21 -15.27
C TYR A 303 -1.39 -1.91 -16.01
N LEU A 304 -1.49 -1.99 -17.33
CA LEU A 304 -2.09 -0.98 -18.19
C LEU A 304 -3.55 -1.36 -18.45
N SER A 305 -4.48 -0.51 -18.02
CA SER A 305 -5.86 -0.54 -18.50
C SER A 305 -5.94 0.23 -19.80
N ALA A 306 -6.36 -0.44 -20.86
CA ALA A 306 -6.40 0.10 -22.21
C ALA A 306 -7.70 -0.25 -22.92
N TYR A 307 -8.04 0.53 -23.94
CA TYR A 307 -9.23 0.33 -24.76
C TYR A 307 -8.85 0.16 -26.24
N GLY A 308 -9.32 -0.89 -26.90
CA GLY A 308 -8.96 -1.16 -28.29
C GLY A 308 -9.23 -2.60 -28.71
N LEU A 309 -8.47 -3.10 -29.70
CA LEU A 309 -8.55 -4.50 -30.11
C LEU A 309 -7.69 -5.37 -29.18
N ASP A 310 -8.28 -6.46 -28.68
CA ASP A 310 -7.56 -7.53 -27.99
C ASP A 310 -6.78 -8.42 -28.98
N PRO A 311 -5.91 -9.30 -28.46
CA PRO A 311 -5.17 -10.29 -29.24
C PRO A 311 -5.97 -11.25 -30.14
N LYS A 312 -7.28 -11.39 -29.95
CA LYS A 312 -8.19 -12.19 -30.77
C LYS A 312 -9.07 -11.34 -31.70
N GLY A 313 -8.99 -10.01 -31.59
CA GLY A 313 -9.85 -9.05 -32.30
C GLY A 313 -11.11 -8.61 -31.53
N GLU A 314 -11.25 -8.95 -30.24
CA GLU A 314 -12.36 -8.47 -29.40
C GLU A 314 -12.16 -6.97 -29.08
N PHE A 315 -13.05 -6.10 -29.56
CA PHE A 315 -12.95 -4.66 -29.30
C PHE A 315 -13.54 -4.27 -27.94
N GLY A 316 -12.74 -3.67 -27.06
CA GLY A 316 -13.21 -3.23 -25.74
C GLY A 316 -12.08 -2.90 -24.76
N TRP A 317 -12.40 -2.99 -23.47
CA TRP A 317 -11.48 -2.81 -22.35
C TRP A 317 -10.62 -4.04 -22.10
N HIS A 318 -9.31 -3.85 -21.90
CA HIS A 318 -8.35 -4.93 -21.65
C HIS A 318 -7.25 -4.50 -20.67
N ASN A 319 -6.91 -5.38 -19.73
CA ASN A 319 -5.84 -5.15 -18.74
C ASN A 319 -4.56 -5.92 -19.10
N TYR A 320 -3.50 -5.21 -19.49
CA TYR A 320 -2.21 -5.79 -19.89
C TYR A 320 -1.18 -5.69 -18.75
N ARG A 321 -0.43 -6.75 -18.50
CA ARG A 321 0.68 -6.78 -17.53
C ARG A 321 1.95 -6.19 -18.12
N LEU A 322 2.52 -5.13 -17.54
CA LEU A 322 3.71 -4.48 -18.10
C LEU A 322 4.92 -5.43 -18.20
N ASP A 323 5.08 -6.36 -17.25
CA ASP A 323 6.14 -7.38 -17.28
C ASP A 323 6.06 -8.31 -18.49
N ARG A 324 4.87 -8.46 -19.09
CA ARG A 324 4.60 -9.33 -20.24
C ARG A 324 4.69 -8.62 -21.59
N ILE A 325 4.93 -7.31 -21.61
CA ILE A 325 5.26 -6.58 -22.84
C ILE A 325 6.69 -6.95 -23.25
N SER A 326 6.85 -7.42 -24.49
CA SER A 326 8.06 -8.01 -25.05
C SER A 326 8.81 -7.10 -26.03
N SER A 327 8.14 -6.12 -26.63
CA SER A 327 8.75 -5.11 -27.49
C SER A 327 9.53 -4.08 -26.68
N GLU A 328 10.81 -3.84 -26.98
CA GLU A 328 11.73 -3.00 -26.18
C GLU A 328 11.20 -1.58 -25.87
N ARG A 329 10.33 -1.04 -26.72
CA ARG A 329 9.65 0.25 -26.54
C ARG A 329 8.21 0.16 -27.03
N LEU A 330 7.35 1.04 -26.50
CA LEU A 330 6.00 1.24 -27.00
C LEU A 330 6.06 2.08 -28.29
N LYS A 331 5.45 1.59 -29.37
CA LYS A 331 5.31 2.36 -30.62
C LYS A 331 4.05 3.22 -30.52
N VAL A 332 4.21 4.54 -30.45
CA VAL A 332 3.09 5.49 -30.50
C VAL A 332 2.59 5.61 -31.95
N LEU A 333 1.27 5.47 -32.14
CA LEU A 333 0.58 5.70 -33.40
C LEU A 333 -0.19 7.03 -33.32
N ALA A 334 0.05 7.92 -34.28
CA ALA A 334 -0.71 9.17 -34.42
C ALA A 334 -2.15 8.89 -34.88
N TRP A 335 -3.11 9.78 -34.55
CA TRP A 335 -4.54 9.59 -34.83
C TRP A 335 -4.92 9.42 -36.31
N GLY A 336 -4.02 9.74 -37.24
CA GLY A 336 -4.15 9.50 -38.69
C GLY A 336 -3.53 8.20 -39.22
N ASP A 337 -2.88 7.38 -38.38
CA ASP A 337 -2.15 6.18 -38.83
C ASP A 337 -3.10 5.10 -39.41
N PRO A 338 -2.84 4.55 -40.62
CA PRO A 338 -3.64 3.47 -41.21
C PRO A 338 -3.73 2.18 -40.38
N GLN A 339 -2.80 1.96 -39.44
CA GLN A 339 -2.80 0.81 -38.53
C GLN A 339 -3.74 1.00 -37.32
N MET A 340 -4.31 2.19 -37.14
CA MET A 340 -5.22 2.46 -36.03
C MET A 340 -6.60 1.80 -36.24
N PRO A 341 -7.16 1.11 -35.23
CA PRO A 341 -8.53 0.60 -35.27
C PRO A 341 -9.55 1.71 -35.55
N LYS A 342 -10.32 1.57 -36.65
CA LYS A 342 -11.40 2.51 -37.03
C LYS A 342 -12.39 2.84 -35.89
N PRO A 343 -12.74 1.93 -34.96
CA PRO A 343 -13.57 2.29 -33.81
C PRO A 343 -12.91 3.31 -32.85
N LEU A 344 -11.59 3.25 -32.62
CA LEU A 344 -10.88 4.26 -31.83
C LEU A 344 -10.86 5.63 -32.54
N GLN A 345 -10.67 5.64 -33.85
CA GLN A 345 -10.80 6.88 -34.65
C GLN A 345 -12.20 7.49 -34.55
N LYS A 346 -13.25 6.67 -34.43
CA LYS A 346 -14.62 7.17 -34.19
C LYS A 346 -14.74 7.81 -32.81
N LEU A 347 -14.31 7.12 -31.75
CA LEU A 347 -14.39 7.61 -30.37
C LEU A 347 -13.59 8.90 -30.15
N ARG A 348 -12.40 9.04 -30.77
CA ARG A 348 -11.64 10.31 -30.75
C ARG A 348 -12.41 11.47 -31.39
N ARG A 349 -13.19 11.20 -32.45
CA ARG A 349 -13.97 12.21 -33.19
C ARG A 349 -15.29 12.59 -32.51
N SER A 350 -15.86 11.73 -31.68
CA SER A 350 -17.04 12.05 -30.86
C SER A 350 -16.69 12.61 -29.48
N GLY A 351 -15.42 12.55 -29.06
CA GLY A 351 -14.99 12.90 -27.70
C GLY A 351 -15.20 11.79 -26.67
N GLU A 352 -15.80 10.67 -27.08
CA GLU A 352 -16.17 9.52 -26.24
C GLU A 352 -14.97 8.59 -25.94
N LEU A 353 -13.75 9.12 -25.79
CA LEU A 353 -12.61 8.30 -25.40
C LEU A 353 -12.67 7.96 -23.91
N PRO A 354 -12.46 6.68 -23.52
CA PRO A 354 -12.54 6.30 -22.11
C PRO A 354 -11.49 6.99 -21.24
N THR A 355 -11.89 7.28 -20.01
CA THR A 355 -11.11 8.02 -19.02
C THR A 355 -10.70 7.14 -17.84
N PRO A 356 -9.73 7.57 -17.01
CA PRO A 356 -9.43 6.89 -15.75
C PRO A 356 -10.61 6.87 -14.77
N GLU A 357 -11.50 7.86 -14.86
CA GLU A 357 -12.72 7.94 -14.05
C GLU A 357 -13.72 6.83 -14.40
N ASP A 358 -13.89 6.50 -15.69
CA ASP A 358 -14.68 5.34 -16.12
C ASP A 358 -14.18 4.04 -15.48
N VAL A 359 -12.85 3.89 -15.35
CA VAL A 359 -12.22 2.73 -14.71
C VAL A 359 -12.45 2.76 -13.20
N ARG A 360 -12.26 3.92 -12.55
CA ARG A 360 -12.50 4.08 -11.10
C ARG A 360 -13.94 3.74 -10.72
N ALA A 361 -14.92 4.34 -11.41
CA ALA A 361 -16.34 4.05 -11.22
C ALA A 361 -16.67 2.56 -11.48
N SER A 362 -16.10 1.96 -12.52
CA SER A 362 -16.30 0.53 -12.83
C SER A 362 -15.69 -0.42 -11.79
N LEU A 363 -14.57 -0.04 -11.16
CA LEU A 363 -13.97 -0.77 -10.05
C LEU A 363 -14.81 -0.65 -8.77
N GLU A 364 -15.26 0.56 -8.43
CA GLU A 364 -16.13 0.81 -7.26
C GLU A 364 -17.50 0.12 -7.37
N GLU A 365 -18.04 -0.03 -8.59
CA GLU A 365 -19.34 -0.63 -8.85
C GLU A 365 -19.42 -2.12 -8.45
N ALA A 366 -18.35 -2.89 -8.66
CA ALA A 366 -18.34 -4.33 -8.40
C ALA A 366 -16.93 -4.89 -8.25
N TRP A 367 -16.78 -5.78 -7.26
CA TRP A 367 -15.51 -6.39 -6.91
C TRP A 367 -14.95 -7.25 -8.05
N GLY A 368 -13.86 -6.78 -8.65
CA GLY A 368 -13.04 -7.51 -9.62
C GLY A 368 -12.10 -6.55 -10.32
N PHE A 369 -10.93 -7.03 -10.73
CA PHE A 369 -9.94 -6.20 -11.42
C PHE A 369 -10.24 -6.09 -12.92
N ASN A 370 -10.76 -7.16 -13.52
CA ASN A 370 -11.33 -7.11 -14.86
C ASN A 370 -12.73 -6.46 -14.79
N PHE A 371 -12.76 -5.15 -14.50
CA PHE A 371 -13.96 -4.34 -14.29
C PHE A 371 -14.93 -4.34 -15.50
N TYR A 372 -14.44 -4.73 -16.67
CA TYR A 372 -15.21 -4.87 -17.91
C TYR A 372 -15.92 -6.23 -18.07
N HIS A 373 -15.69 -7.20 -17.17
CA HIS A 373 -16.48 -8.43 -17.16
C HIS A 373 -17.91 -8.19 -16.60
N PRO A 374 -18.88 -9.08 -16.92
CA PRO A 374 -20.25 -8.97 -16.43
C PRO A 374 -20.33 -8.86 -14.91
N ARG A 375 -21.15 -7.92 -14.42
CA ARG A 375 -21.45 -7.77 -12.99
C ARG A 375 -22.54 -8.75 -12.59
N GLU A 376 -22.26 -9.62 -11.63
CA GLU A 376 -23.25 -10.53 -11.03
C GLU A 376 -23.37 -10.36 -9.51
N LEU A 377 -24.51 -10.77 -8.96
CA LEU A 377 -24.81 -10.73 -7.54
C LEU A 377 -24.13 -11.92 -6.83
N LEU A 378 -23.18 -11.63 -5.96
CA LEU A 378 -22.63 -12.58 -5.01
C LEU A 378 -23.52 -12.64 -3.76
N ILE A 379 -23.88 -13.85 -3.33
CA ILE A 379 -24.44 -14.13 -2.01
C ILE A 379 -23.56 -15.18 -1.34
N LEU A 380 -23.04 -14.86 -0.15
CA LEU A 380 -22.24 -15.76 0.68
C LEU A 380 -22.98 -16.15 1.96
N ARG A 381 -22.68 -17.35 2.47
CA ARG A 381 -23.03 -17.81 3.82
C ARG A 381 -21.76 -18.23 4.59
N PHE A 382 -21.71 -17.93 5.88
CA PHE A 382 -20.64 -18.31 6.81
C PHE A 382 -21.22 -18.73 8.17
N PRO A 383 -20.61 -19.72 8.87
CA PRO A 383 -20.89 -19.98 10.28
C PRO A 383 -20.66 -18.73 11.16
N PRO A 384 -21.48 -18.49 12.20
CA PRO A 384 -21.43 -17.25 12.98
C PRO A 384 -20.09 -16.91 13.61
N ASP A 385 -19.37 -17.89 14.13
CA ASP A 385 -18.05 -17.66 14.74
C ASP A 385 -17.00 -17.29 13.70
N PHE A 386 -16.99 -17.95 12.55
CA PHE A 386 -16.04 -17.63 11.47
C PHE A 386 -16.30 -16.23 10.90
N ALA A 387 -17.58 -15.88 10.72
CA ALA A 387 -18.00 -14.55 10.30
C ALA A 387 -17.52 -13.46 11.25
N ARG A 388 -17.76 -13.63 12.56
CA ARG A 388 -17.34 -12.70 13.61
C ARG A 388 -15.82 -12.44 13.60
N TRP A 389 -15.02 -13.50 13.57
CA TRP A 389 -13.57 -13.39 13.73
C TRP A 389 -12.79 -13.09 12.43
N TYR A 390 -13.36 -13.34 11.24
CA TYR A 390 -12.63 -13.25 9.96
C TYR A 390 -13.34 -12.46 8.84
N VAL A 391 -14.57 -11.98 9.08
CA VAL A 391 -15.36 -11.25 8.07
C VAL A 391 -15.85 -9.89 8.58
N ASP A 392 -16.54 -9.83 9.71
CA ASP A 392 -17.26 -8.62 10.15
C ASP A 392 -16.35 -7.40 10.39
N GLU A 393 -15.22 -7.58 11.09
CA GLU A 393 -14.29 -6.49 11.45
C GLU A 393 -13.18 -6.26 10.40
N THR A 394 -13.39 -6.70 9.15
CA THR A 394 -12.37 -6.63 8.11
C THR A 394 -12.73 -5.67 6.98
N VAL A 395 -11.76 -4.87 6.52
CA VAL A 395 -11.95 -4.03 5.34
C VAL A 395 -12.16 -4.91 4.10
N ARG A 396 -13.25 -4.64 3.38
CA ARG A 396 -13.72 -5.35 2.17
C ARG A 396 -14.14 -4.33 1.11
N HIS A 397 -14.55 -4.84 -0.06
CA HIS A 397 -15.08 -4.01 -1.14
C HIS A 397 -16.32 -3.21 -0.68
N SER A 398 -16.52 -1.99 -1.18
CA SER A 398 -17.64 -1.10 -0.81
C SER A 398 -19.02 -1.75 -0.95
N THR A 399 -19.17 -2.67 -1.90
CA THR A 399 -20.39 -3.44 -2.16
C THR A 399 -20.61 -4.61 -1.21
N PHE A 400 -19.57 -5.08 -0.52
CA PHE A 400 -19.61 -6.24 0.38
C PHE A 400 -20.27 -5.84 1.69
N LYS A 401 -21.52 -6.25 1.90
CA LYS A 401 -22.33 -5.82 3.05
C LYS A 401 -23.09 -7.01 3.67
N PRO A 402 -23.21 -7.07 5.00
CA PRO A 402 -24.06 -8.08 5.64
C PRO A 402 -25.52 -7.91 5.20
N ILE A 403 -26.24 -9.03 5.12
CA ILE A 403 -27.66 -9.08 4.78
C ILE A 403 -28.39 -10.04 5.73
N ALA A 404 -29.55 -9.62 6.25
CA ALA A 404 -30.38 -10.48 7.08
C ALA A 404 -31.02 -11.60 6.25
N TYR A 405 -31.12 -12.82 6.81
CA TYR A 405 -31.70 -13.99 6.15
C TYR A 405 -33.07 -13.71 5.50
N SER A 406 -33.95 -12.99 6.21
CA SER A 406 -35.28 -12.57 5.73
C SER A 406 -35.29 -11.63 4.52
N ARG A 407 -34.14 -11.08 4.11
CA ARG A 407 -33.99 -10.24 2.92
C ARG A 407 -33.44 -11.00 1.70
N LEU A 408 -32.98 -12.24 1.86
CA LEU A 408 -32.35 -13.02 0.78
C LEU A 408 -33.34 -13.39 -0.33
N ILE A 409 -34.50 -13.98 0.00
CA ILE A 409 -35.53 -14.32 -1.00
C ILE A 409 -36.07 -13.07 -1.72
N PRO A 410 -36.40 -11.95 -1.03
CA PRO A 410 -36.71 -10.68 -1.70
C PRO A 410 -35.61 -10.16 -2.64
N LEU A 411 -34.33 -10.27 -2.25
CA LEU A 411 -33.19 -9.86 -3.08
C LEU A 411 -33.07 -10.73 -4.34
N ILE A 412 -33.17 -12.05 -4.20
CA ILE A 412 -33.12 -13.01 -5.30
C ILE A 412 -34.27 -12.73 -6.29
N ASN A 413 -35.50 -12.57 -5.79
CA ASN A 413 -36.67 -12.21 -6.61
C ASN A 413 -36.51 -10.87 -7.36
N ALA A 414 -35.82 -9.89 -6.78
CA ALA A 414 -35.62 -8.58 -7.38
C ALA A 414 -34.41 -8.47 -8.33
N ARG A 415 -33.49 -9.45 -8.33
CA ARG A 415 -32.22 -9.37 -9.07
C ARG A 415 -31.94 -10.54 -10.02
N ILE A 416 -32.58 -11.69 -9.86
CA ILE A 416 -32.35 -12.88 -10.69
C ILE A 416 -33.52 -13.05 -11.68
N SER A 417 -33.35 -12.56 -12.91
CA SER A 417 -34.41 -12.56 -13.92
C SER A 417 -34.85 -13.98 -14.30
N ASP A 418 -33.92 -14.90 -14.56
CA ASP A 418 -34.24 -16.29 -14.92
C ASP A 418 -34.97 -17.02 -13.78
N LEU A 419 -36.14 -17.56 -14.10
CA LEU A 419 -37.01 -18.26 -13.14
C LEU A 419 -36.38 -19.56 -12.62
N LYS A 420 -35.62 -20.28 -13.44
CA LYS A 420 -35.01 -21.56 -13.01
C LYS A 420 -33.90 -21.33 -12.00
N THR A 421 -32.94 -20.47 -12.35
CA THR A 421 -31.84 -20.03 -11.46
C THR A 421 -32.41 -19.41 -10.18
N ARG A 422 -33.48 -18.61 -10.28
CA ARG A 422 -34.15 -18.01 -9.12
C ARG A 422 -34.72 -19.06 -8.17
N GLN A 423 -35.42 -20.07 -8.69
CA GLN A 423 -35.97 -21.15 -7.85
C GLN A 423 -34.84 -21.99 -7.23
N GLU A 424 -33.84 -22.40 -8.01
CA GLU A 424 -32.67 -23.14 -7.48
C GLU A 424 -31.93 -22.37 -6.37
N LEU A 425 -31.88 -21.04 -6.45
CA LEU A 425 -31.32 -20.19 -5.39
C LEU A 425 -32.22 -20.08 -4.16
N ILE A 426 -33.55 -19.98 -4.32
CA ILE A 426 -34.51 -19.97 -3.21
C ILE A 426 -34.44 -21.31 -2.45
N ASP A 427 -34.47 -22.41 -3.18
CA ASP A 427 -34.26 -23.78 -2.68
C ASP A 427 -32.98 -23.94 -1.85
N LEU A 428 -31.90 -23.20 -2.18
CA LEU A 428 -30.65 -23.20 -1.43
C LEU A 428 -30.69 -22.31 -0.18
N ILE A 429 -31.45 -21.22 -0.20
CA ILE A 429 -31.71 -20.39 1.00
C ILE A 429 -32.54 -21.17 2.01
N GLU A 430 -33.65 -21.78 1.58
CA GLU A 430 -34.56 -22.51 2.48
C GLU A 430 -33.93 -23.75 3.15
N LYS A 431 -32.89 -24.31 2.53
CA LYS A 431 -32.07 -25.42 3.08
C LYS A 431 -30.87 -24.93 3.92
N SER A 432 -30.61 -23.62 3.97
CA SER A 432 -29.51 -23.02 4.74
C SER A 432 -29.98 -22.55 6.13
N SER A 433 -29.07 -22.48 7.10
CA SER A 433 -29.43 -22.08 8.47
C SER A 433 -29.86 -20.61 8.56
N PRO A 434 -31.02 -20.26 9.13
CA PRO A 434 -31.40 -18.87 9.40
C PRO A 434 -30.50 -18.16 10.42
N THR A 435 -29.68 -18.89 11.18
CA THR A 435 -28.75 -18.33 12.18
C THR A 435 -27.35 -18.03 11.63
N ASP A 436 -27.01 -18.53 10.44
CA ASP A 436 -25.73 -18.25 9.78
C ASP A 436 -25.63 -16.77 9.38
N ARG A 437 -24.40 -16.31 9.11
CA ARG A 437 -24.15 -14.94 8.63
C ARG A 437 -24.09 -14.91 7.12
N TYR A 438 -24.85 -13.99 6.54
CA TYR A 438 -24.98 -13.84 5.09
C TYR A 438 -24.48 -12.46 4.65
N TYR A 439 -23.84 -12.42 3.49
CA TYR A 439 -23.29 -11.20 2.89
C TYR A 439 -23.65 -11.15 1.42
N GLN A 440 -23.99 -9.95 0.95
CA GLN A 440 -24.15 -9.65 -0.47
C GLN A 440 -22.94 -8.86 -0.98
N ALA A 441 -22.58 -9.04 -2.24
CA ALA A 441 -21.68 -8.15 -2.96
C ALA A 441 -22.01 -8.14 -4.46
N TRP A 442 -21.46 -7.19 -5.20
CA TRP A 442 -21.37 -7.30 -6.65
C TRP A 442 -19.98 -7.81 -7.01
N ILE A 443 -19.89 -8.75 -7.95
CA ILE A 443 -18.62 -9.29 -8.46
C ILE A 443 -18.54 -9.17 -9.98
N ARG A 444 -17.32 -9.12 -10.51
CA ARG A 444 -17.03 -9.31 -11.94
C ARG A 444 -16.86 -10.80 -12.23
N LEU A 445 -17.76 -11.40 -13.02
CA LEU A 445 -17.73 -12.83 -13.31
C LEU A 445 -16.45 -13.22 -14.07
N GLY A 446 -15.85 -14.37 -13.73
CA GLY A 446 -14.62 -14.85 -14.36
C GLY A 446 -13.32 -14.18 -13.87
N ASP A 447 -13.40 -13.14 -13.02
CA ASP A 447 -12.21 -12.52 -12.44
C ASP A 447 -11.48 -13.49 -11.49
N ILE A 448 -10.22 -13.79 -11.84
CA ILE A 448 -9.39 -14.75 -11.09
C ILE A 448 -9.05 -14.26 -9.68
N ASN A 449 -9.05 -12.94 -9.42
CA ASN A 449 -8.75 -12.39 -8.11
C ASN A 449 -9.91 -12.57 -7.14
N VAL A 450 -11.14 -12.41 -7.62
CA VAL A 450 -12.39 -12.74 -6.90
C VAL A 450 -12.39 -14.23 -6.55
N LEU A 451 -12.27 -15.11 -7.56
CA LEU A 451 -12.24 -16.56 -7.35
C LEU A 451 -11.15 -17.00 -6.35
N MET A 452 -9.95 -16.42 -6.45
CA MET A 452 -8.85 -16.72 -5.51
C MET A 452 -9.15 -16.29 -4.07
N ARG A 453 -9.92 -15.22 -3.83
CA ARG A 453 -10.37 -14.85 -2.48
C ARG A 453 -11.50 -15.75 -1.99
N LEU A 454 -12.46 -16.09 -2.84
CA LEU A 454 -13.54 -17.02 -2.49
C LEU A 454 -12.97 -18.39 -2.07
N ARG A 455 -11.93 -18.88 -2.77
CA ARG A 455 -11.20 -20.10 -2.39
C ARG A 455 -10.53 -20.02 -1.02
N GLN A 456 -10.05 -18.84 -0.59
CA GLN A 456 -9.41 -18.63 0.74
C GLN A 456 -10.38 -18.74 1.91
N TRP A 457 -11.70 -18.61 1.69
CA TRP A 457 -12.70 -18.73 2.74
C TRP A 457 -13.20 -20.17 2.95
N ARG A 458 -12.90 -21.11 2.04
CA ARG A 458 -13.27 -22.53 2.19
C ARG A 458 -12.51 -23.14 3.39
N PRO A 459 -13.12 -24.07 4.15
CA PRO A 459 -14.46 -24.64 3.96
C PRO A 459 -15.61 -23.76 4.51
N ASN A 460 -15.30 -22.70 5.26
CA ASN A 460 -16.30 -21.96 6.06
C ASN A 460 -17.13 -20.93 5.26
N GLY A 461 -16.66 -20.50 4.09
CA GLY A 461 -17.40 -19.61 3.19
C GLY A 461 -18.06 -20.37 2.04
N GLU A 462 -19.39 -20.37 2.01
CA GLU A 462 -20.18 -20.98 0.95
C GLU A 462 -20.72 -19.91 -0.01
N VAL A 463 -20.47 -20.07 -1.31
CA VAL A 463 -21.10 -19.23 -2.36
C VAL A 463 -22.47 -19.81 -2.70
N ILE A 464 -23.53 -19.05 -2.42
CA ILE A 464 -24.90 -19.42 -2.80
C ILE A 464 -25.20 -18.92 -4.22
N ALA A 465 -24.97 -17.63 -4.47
CA ALA A 465 -25.09 -17.00 -5.78
C ALA A 465 -23.76 -16.36 -6.21
N PRO A 466 -23.43 -16.32 -7.51
CA PRO A 466 -24.15 -16.94 -8.62
C PRO A 466 -23.88 -18.46 -8.71
N LEU A 467 -24.82 -19.20 -9.32
CA LEU A 467 -24.74 -20.67 -9.42
C LEU A 467 -23.51 -21.14 -10.22
N SER A 468 -23.06 -20.37 -11.21
CA SER A 468 -21.85 -20.61 -12.00
C SER A 468 -20.60 -20.73 -11.11
N VAL A 469 -20.37 -19.73 -10.25
CA VAL A 469 -19.25 -19.69 -9.30
C VAL A 469 -19.40 -20.77 -8.22
N ARG A 470 -20.64 -21.03 -7.75
CA ARG A 470 -20.93 -22.12 -6.81
C ARG A 470 -20.52 -23.49 -7.39
N GLN A 471 -20.98 -23.80 -8.60
CA GLN A 471 -20.69 -25.06 -9.29
C GLN A 471 -19.19 -25.22 -9.56
N GLN A 472 -18.51 -24.14 -9.98
CA GLN A 472 -17.05 -24.13 -10.14
C GLN A 472 -16.33 -24.48 -8.83
N LEU A 473 -16.66 -23.82 -7.72
CA LEU A 473 -15.99 -24.06 -6.43
C LEU A 473 -16.27 -25.45 -5.85
N ILE A 474 -17.44 -26.03 -6.13
CA ILE A 474 -17.77 -27.43 -5.80
C ILE A 474 -16.88 -28.38 -6.60
N ALA A 475 -16.80 -28.22 -7.93
CA ALA A 475 -15.96 -29.06 -8.79
C ALA A 475 -14.47 -28.97 -8.41
N GLU A 476 -13.97 -27.76 -8.13
CA GLU A 476 -12.61 -27.54 -7.63
C GLU A 476 -12.38 -28.24 -6.29
N ALA A 477 -13.32 -28.17 -5.35
CA ALA A 477 -13.21 -28.86 -4.06
C ALA A 477 -13.23 -30.40 -4.20
N SER A 478 -14.00 -30.96 -5.13
CA SER A 478 -13.99 -32.41 -5.41
C SER A 478 -12.64 -32.89 -5.99
N VAL A 479 -12.05 -32.12 -6.92
CA VAL A 479 -10.71 -32.41 -7.45
C VAL A 479 -9.65 -32.27 -6.35
N GLU A 480 -9.72 -31.21 -5.55
CA GLU A 480 -8.83 -30.95 -4.41
C GLU A 480 -8.85 -32.10 -3.41
N LEU A 481 -10.02 -32.59 -3.01
CA LEU A 481 -10.18 -33.75 -2.13
C LEU A 481 -9.55 -35.02 -2.71
N SER A 482 -9.72 -35.26 -4.03
CA SER A 482 -9.19 -36.45 -4.70
C SER A 482 -7.66 -36.54 -4.64
N ASN A 483 -6.96 -35.41 -4.67
CA ASN A 483 -5.49 -35.36 -4.55
C ASN A 483 -5.00 -35.93 -3.22
N TYR A 484 -5.74 -35.71 -2.13
CA TYR A 484 -5.39 -36.25 -0.82
C TYR A 484 -5.72 -37.74 -0.71
N HIS A 485 -6.85 -38.17 -1.29
CA HIS A 485 -7.32 -39.56 -1.21
C HIS A 485 -6.42 -40.56 -1.97
N LEU A 486 -5.80 -40.15 -3.06
CA LEU A 486 -4.85 -40.97 -3.84
C LEU A 486 -3.60 -41.42 -3.04
N SER A 487 -3.30 -40.78 -1.91
CA SER A 487 -2.13 -41.08 -1.08
C SER A 487 -2.25 -42.38 -0.28
N ASN A 488 -3.46 -42.80 0.07
CA ASN A 488 -3.68 -43.82 1.10
C ASN A 488 -3.63 -45.27 0.57
N SER A 489 -3.58 -45.47 -0.76
CA SER A 489 -3.58 -46.81 -1.37
C SER A 489 -2.28 -47.60 -1.14
N ASN A 490 -1.15 -46.91 -0.95
CA ASN A 490 0.18 -47.55 -0.95
C ASN A 490 0.81 -47.73 0.45
N PHE A 491 0.08 -47.42 1.53
CA PHE A 491 0.60 -47.45 2.91
C PHE A 491 0.01 -48.56 3.81
N LEU A 492 -0.77 -49.49 3.24
CA LEU A 492 -1.47 -50.55 3.99
C LEU A 492 -1.20 -51.99 3.49
N THR A 493 -0.17 -52.19 2.66
CA THR A 493 0.25 -53.52 2.16
C THR A 493 1.72 -53.82 2.41
N GLU A 494 2.20 -53.56 3.63
CA GLU A 494 3.46 -54.13 4.13
C GLU A 494 3.39 -54.30 5.66
N LYS A 495 3.02 -55.51 6.11
CA LYS A 495 3.08 -56.00 7.49
C LYS A 495 3.03 -57.52 7.53
#